data_AF-G0MB90-F1
#
_entry.id   AF-G0MB90-F1
#
_cell.length_a   1.000
_cell.length_b   1.000
_cell.length_c   1.000
_cell.angle_alpha   90.00
_cell.angle_beta   90.00
_cell.angle_gamma   90.00
#
_symmetry.space_group_name_H-M   'P 1'
#
loop_
_entity.id
_entity.type
_entity.pdbx_description
1 polymer ?
#
loop_
_entity_poly.entity_id
_entity_poly.type
_entity_poly.pdbx_seq_one_letter_code
_entity_poly.pdbx_strand_id
1 'polypeptide(L)'
;MNDYGVPNDYGSIMHYPADPHDDAKCSDTLNCKNGGYIDPNDCNGCKCPLGLGGQLCKVAARPCDRNLIATNTIRTISSSGASQCHYFVKAPAGKQIYFRFRSMSGFPDAGYHRCGFAYVTVNFNSDFNKSGVHVCADSGPPNLLSSVSESDQMIGIYRGIVSSQFTMDYSIY
;
A
#
# COMPACT_ATOMS: atom_id res chain seq x y z
N MET A 1 11.30 42.87 -2.72
CA MET A 1 10.22 41.86 -2.69
C MET A 1 10.73 40.73 -1.84
N ASN A 2 10.10 40.51 -0.70
CA ASN A 2 10.70 39.81 0.42
C ASN A 2 10.68 38.31 0.20
N ASP A 3 11.87 37.72 0.32
CA ASP A 3 12.13 36.31 0.47
C ASP A 3 11.57 35.85 1.83
N TYR A 4 10.58 34.96 1.78
CA TYR A 4 10.08 34.23 2.94
C TYR A 4 10.11 32.73 2.63
N GLY A 5 11.27 32.20 2.23
CA GLY A 5 11.54 30.78 2.29
C GLY A 5 11.73 30.34 3.74
N VAL A 6 10.82 29.52 4.26
CA VAL A 6 11.01 28.86 5.56
C VAL A 6 12.01 27.71 5.37
N PRO A 7 13.14 27.68 6.11
CA PRO A 7 14.13 26.62 5.98
C PRO A 7 13.67 25.37 6.74
N ASN A 8 13.58 24.26 6.02
CA ASN A 8 13.51 22.88 6.52
C ASN A 8 12.16 22.43 7.11
N ASP A 9 11.33 21.80 6.27
CA ASP A 9 10.24 20.93 6.73
C ASP A 9 10.27 19.60 5.96
N TYR A 10 11.07 18.66 6.45
CA TYR A 10 11.13 17.29 5.93
C TYR A 10 9.95 16.48 6.49
N GLY A 11 8.73 16.68 5.98
CA GLY A 11 7.59 15.91 6.49
C GLY A 11 6.23 16.08 5.82
N SER A 12 6.03 17.07 4.96
CA SER A 12 4.71 17.32 4.37
C SER A 12 4.68 16.86 2.91
N ILE A 13 3.90 15.81 2.61
CA ILE A 13 3.54 15.45 1.23
C ILE A 13 2.60 16.54 0.73
N MET A 14 3.16 17.57 0.11
CA MET A 14 2.40 18.53 -0.68
C MET A 14 1.89 17.81 -1.92
N HIS A 15 0.57 17.67 -2.02
CA HIS A 15 -0.10 17.21 -3.22
C HIS A 15 -0.01 18.33 -4.27
N TYR A 16 1.17 18.53 -4.86
CA TYR A 16 1.26 19.37 -6.05
C TYR A 16 0.65 18.58 -7.22
N PRO A 17 -0.29 19.17 -8.00
CA PRO A 17 -0.54 18.65 -9.33
C PRO A 17 0.80 18.63 -10.08
N ALA A 18 1.05 17.57 -10.87
CA ALA A 18 2.27 17.46 -11.65
C ALA A 18 2.51 18.76 -12.41
N ASP A 19 3.58 19.47 -12.05
CA ASP A 19 3.98 20.69 -12.74
C ASP A 19 4.45 20.27 -14.14
N PRO A 20 3.96 20.89 -15.24
CA PRO A 20 4.35 20.53 -16.61
C PRO A 20 5.86 20.65 -16.89
N HIS A 21 6.62 21.17 -15.93
CA HIS A 21 8.07 21.35 -16.00
C HIS A 21 8.89 20.15 -15.51
N ASP A 22 8.34 19.20 -14.75
CA ASP A 22 9.11 18.05 -14.23
C ASP A 22 9.13 16.84 -15.18
N ASP A 23 8.12 16.71 -16.05
CA ASP A 23 8.14 15.72 -17.15
C ASP A 23 9.17 16.08 -18.24
N ALA A 24 9.66 17.32 -18.27
CA ALA A 24 10.58 17.81 -19.30
C ALA A 24 12.02 17.27 -19.17
N LYS A 25 12.38 16.69 -18.02
CA LYS A 25 13.73 16.13 -17.79
C LYS A 25 13.91 14.75 -18.40
N CYS A 26 12.87 13.94 -18.39
CA CYS A 26 12.94 12.56 -18.85
C CYS A 26 12.40 12.46 -20.27
N SER A 27 13.27 12.07 -21.21
CA SER A 27 12.85 11.82 -22.60
C SER A 27 12.16 10.47 -22.78
N ASP A 28 12.23 9.60 -21.77
CA ASP A 28 11.69 8.24 -21.81
C ASP A 28 10.20 8.20 -21.47
N THR A 29 9.45 7.39 -22.21
CA THR A 29 8.01 7.14 -21.98
C THR A 29 7.79 5.85 -21.19
N LEU A 30 8.29 5.79 -19.95
CA LEU A 30 8.01 4.64 -19.08
C LEU A 30 6.52 4.56 -18.76
N ASN A 31 5.91 3.41 -19.04
CA ASN A 31 4.49 3.18 -18.78
C ASN A 31 4.27 2.67 -17.34
N CYS A 32 4.48 3.56 -16.39
CA CYS A 32 4.24 3.33 -14.97
C CYS A 32 2.81 2.84 -14.72
N LYS A 33 2.64 1.88 -13.81
CA LYS A 33 1.34 1.29 -13.48
C LYS A 33 0.89 1.66 -12.09
N ASN A 34 -0.37 1.34 -11.80
CA ASN A 34 -0.90 1.39 -10.45
C ASN A 34 -0.74 2.74 -9.78
N GLY A 35 -0.92 3.84 -10.53
CA GLY A 35 -0.79 5.21 -10.02
C GLY A 35 0.63 5.74 -9.93
N GLY A 36 1.66 4.96 -10.29
CA GLY A 36 3.04 5.44 -10.35
C GLY A 36 3.30 6.41 -11.50
N TYR A 37 4.35 7.20 -11.37
CA TYR A 37 4.84 8.17 -12.35
C TYR A 37 6.34 8.04 -12.53
N ILE A 38 6.90 8.57 -13.62
CA ILE A 38 8.34 8.50 -13.90
C ILE A 38 9.09 9.25 -12.80
N ASP A 39 10.17 8.68 -12.25
CA ASP A 39 10.95 9.40 -11.25
C ASP A 39 11.71 10.56 -11.94
N PRO A 40 11.43 11.84 -11.62
CA PRO A 40 12.11 12.98 -12.24
C PRO A 40 13.62 13.03 -11.92
N ASN A 41 14.07 12.26 -10.92
CA ASN A 41 15.49 12.14 -10.57
C ASN A 41 16.15 10.88 -11.15
N ASP A 42 15.36 9.90 -11.61
CA ASP A 42 15.83 8.66 -12.25
C ASP A 42 14.85 8.25 -13.35
N CYS A 43 15.08 8.76 -14.55
CA CYS A 43 14.23 8.53 -15.72
C CYS A 43 14.11 7.05 -16.14
N ASN A 44 14.90 6.15 -15.54
CA ASN A 44 14.83 4.72 -15.80
C ASN A 44 13.88 3.96 -14.87
N GLY A 45 13.23 4.64 -13.92
CA GLY A 45 12.33 4.04 -12.95
C GLY A 45 11.07 4.85 -12.70
N CYS A 46 10.06 4.19 -12.14
CA CYS A 46 8.85 4.85 -11.64
C CYS A 46 8.93 5.05 -10.13
N LYS A 47 8.46 6.22 -9.67
CA LYS A 47 8.05 6.41 -8.28
C LYS A 47 6.70 5.74 -8.08
N CYS A 48 6.65 4.83 -7.11
CA CYS A 48 5.50 3.97 -6.89
C CYS A 48 4.68 4.38 -5.67
N PRO A 49 3.34 4.18 -5.70
CA PRO A 49 2.53 4.34 -4.51
C PRO A 49 2.93 3.37 -3.41
N LEU A 50 2.50 3.69 -2.19
CA LEU A 50 2.94 2.98 -0.98
C LEU A 50 2.71 1.46 -1.09
N GLY A 51 3.75 0.68 -0.79
CA GLY A 51 3.71 -0.79 -0.82
C GLY A 51 3.93 -1.41 -2.20
N LEU A 52 3.93 -0.62 -3.27
CA LEU A 52 4.26 -1.06 -4.64
C LEU A 52 5.70 -0.71 -5.01
N GLY A 53 6.28 -1.49 -5.90
CA GLY A 53 7.65 -1.34 -6.36
C GLY A 53 7.91 -2.02 -7.70
N GLY A 54 9.21 -2.20 -7.97
CA GLY A 54 9.72 -2.57 -9.29
C GLY A 54 9.70 -1.38 -10.26
N GLN A 55 10.40 -1.52 -11.38
CA GLN A 55 10.59 -0.42 -12.34
C GLN A 55 9.29 0.24 -12.80
N LEU A 56 8.20 -0.51 -12.87
CA LEU A 56 6.89 -0.07 -13.36
C LEU A 56 5.77 -0.08 -12.30
N CYS A 57 6.08 -0.26 -11.00
CA CYS A 57 5.08 -0.31 -9.92
C CYS A 57 4.07 -1.48 -10.02
N LYS A 58 4.50 -2.61 -10.59
CA LYS A 58 3.67 -3.79 -10.83
C LYS A 58 3.85 -4.92 -9.82
N VAL A 59 4.71 -4.72 -8.83
CA VAL A 59 5.03 -5.73 -7.81
C VAL A 59 4.98 -5.13 -6.41
N ALA A 60 4.91 -5.98 -5.40
CA ALA A 60 5.11 -5.55 -4.01
C ALA A 60 6.52 -4.98 -3.83
N ALA A 61 6.63 -3.82 -3.16
CA ALA A 61 7.92 -3.28 -2.74
C ALA A 61 8.54 -4.13 -1.63
N ARG A 62 9.86 -4.01 -1.45
CA ARG A 62 10.53 -4.56 -0.28
C ARG A 62 10.10 -3.83 1.02
N PRO A 63 10.11 -4.50 2.17
CA PRO A 63 10.57 -5.87 2.41
C PRO A 63 9.50 -6.95 2.13
N CYS A 64 9.94 -8.22 2.06
CA CYS A 64 9.15 -9.44 1.84
C CYS A 64 8.47 -9.62 0.47
N ASP A 65 8.20 -8.52 -0.26
CA ASP A 65 7.90 -8.46 -1.70
C ASP A 65 7.01 -9.61 -2.21
N ARG A 66 5.88 -9.82 -1.51
CA ARG A 66 4.97 -10.94 -1.75
C ARG A 66 4.01 -10.63 -2.89
N ASN A 67 4.32 -11.15 -4.08
CA ASN A 67 3.45 -11.09 -5.25
C ASN A 67 2.58 -12.34 -5.31
N LEU A 68 1.27 -12.18 -5.21
CA LEU A 68 0.31 -13.26 -5.02
C LEU A 68 -0.78 -13.22 -6.09
N ILE A 69 -1.26 -14.40 -6.48
CA ILE A 69 -2.40 -14.55 -7.37
C ILE A 69 -3.61 -15.04 -6.59
N ALA A 70 -4.73 -14.33 -6.77
CA ALA A 70 -6.03 -14.73 -6.26
C ALA A 70 -6.62 -15.84 -7.13
N THR A 71 -7.23 -16.82 -6.47
CA THR A 71 -7.90 -17.98 -7.08
C THR A 71 -9.32 -18.08 -6.54
N ASN A 72 -10.15 -18.96 -7.12
CA ASN A 72 -11.50 -19.24 -6.60
C ASN A 72 -11.49 -19.91 -5.22
N THR A 73 -10.36 -20.50 -4.83
CA THR A 73 -10.14 -21.03 -3.49
C THR A 73 -9.62 -19.95 -2.56
N ILE A 74 -10.11 -19.95 -1.32
CA ILE A 74 -9.63 -19.06 -0.26
C ILE A 74 -8.15 -19.36 0.01
N ARG A 75 -7.35 -18.30 -0.03
CA ARG A 75 -5.93 -18.29 0.33
C ARG A 75 -5.71 -17.32 1.47
N THR A 76 -4.53 -17.39 2.08
CA THR A 76 -4.27 -16.70 3.34
C THR A 76 -2.89 -16.10 3.35
N ILE A 77 -2.82 -14.87 3.87
CA ILE A 77 -1.58 -14.21 4.21
C ILE A 77 -1.51 -13.98 5.71
N SER A 78 -0.30 -14.04 6.25
CA SER A 78 -0.03 -13.70 7.64
C SER A 78 1.40 -13.15 7.78
N SER A 79 1.57 -12.30 8.79
CA SER A 79 2.88 -11.87 9.33
C SER A 79 2.78 -11.73 10.83
N SER A 80 3.93 -11.86 11.49
CA SER A 80 4.08 -11.61 12.91
C SER A 80 5.44 -10.97 13.23
N GLY A 81 5.54 -10.41 14.43
CA GLY A 81 6.76 -9.82 14.96
C GLY A 81 7.11 -8.45 14.36
N ALA A 82 8.25 -7.93 14.81
CA ALA A 82 8.77 -6.64 14.36
C ALA A 82 9.29 -6.73 12.91
N SER A 83 8.40 -6.55 11.95
CA SER A 83 8.72 -6.61 10.52
C SER A 83 7.80 -5.72 9.70
N GLN A 84 8.20 -5.46 8.46
CA GLN A 84 7.39 -4.80 7.46
C GLN A 84 7.33 -5.68 6.22
N CYS A 85 6.13 -6.00 5.76
CA CYS A 85 5.93 -6.82 4.57
C CYS A 85 4.83 -6.22 3.69
N HIS A 86 5.06 -6.24 2.38
CA HIS A 86 4.07 -5.83 1.38
C HIS A 86 3.55 -7.03 0.60
N TYR A 87 2.23 -7.08 0.40
CA TYR A 87 1.49 -8.14 -0.25
C TYR A 87 0.71 -7.58 -1.41
N PHE A 88 1.22 -7.76 -2.62
CA PHE A 88 0.51 -7.41 -3.84
C PHE A 88 -0.30 -8.62 -4.30
N VAL A 89 -1.62 -8.51 -4.30
CA VAL A 89 -2.51 -9.57 -4.75
C VAL A 89 -3.14 -9.15 -6.07
N LYS A 90 -3.06 -10.04 -7.06
CA LYS A 90 -3.65 -9.85 -8.38
C LYS A 90 -4.65 -10.97 -8.71
N ALA A 91 -5.84 -10.59 -9.16
CA ALA A 91 -6.84 -11.46 -9.73
C ALA A 91 -6.70 -11.54 -11.26
N PRO A 92 -7.35 -12.53 -11.92
CA PRO A 92 -7.55 -12.52 -13.36
C PRO A 92 -8.23 -11.23 -13.81
N ALA A 93 -7.94 -10.79 -15.03
CA ALA A 93 -8.51 -9.56 -15.59
C ALA A 93 -10.05 -9.57 -15.55
N GLY A 94 -10.64 -8.46 -15.12
CA GLY A 94 -12.09 -8.29 -15.00
C GLY A 94 -12.70 -8.95 -13.75
N LYS A 95 -11.89 -9.52 -12.86
CA LYS A 95 -12.33 -10.01 -11.55
C LYS A 95 -11.91 -9.07 -10.44
N GLN A 96 -12.61 -9.14 -9.31
CA GLN A 96 -12.28 -8.43 -8.09
C GLN A 96 -11.73 -9.41 -7.06
N ILE A 97 -11.17 -8.88 -5.98
CA ILE A 97 -10.59 -9.65 -4.89
C ILE A 97 -11.45 -9.43 -3.65
N TYR A 98 -12.04 -10.51 -3.16
CA TYR A 98 -12.63 -10.53 -1.83
C TYR A 98 -11.52 -10.71 -0.81
N PHE A 99 -11.57 -9.96 0.29
CA PHE A 99 -10.67 -10.15 1.42
C PHE A 99 -11.40 -10.05 2.76
N ARG A 100 -10.87 -10.72 3.78
CA ARG A 100 -11.41 -10.68 5.14
C ARG A 100 -10.31 -10.86 6.16
N PHE A 101 -10.26 -10.00 7.17
CA PHE A 101 -9.40 -10.21 8.33
C PHE A 101 -9.88 -11.41 9.15
N ARG A 102 -8.98 -12.35 9.43
CA ARG A 102 -9.23 -13.49 10.32
C ARG A 102 -8.83 -13.21 11.75
N SER A 103 -7.66 -12.62 11.94
CA SER A 103 -7.16 -12.29 13.27
C SER A 103 -6.16 -11.14 13.18
N MET A 104 -6.13 -10.33 14.22
CA MET A 104 -5.19 -9.24 14.38
C MET A 104 -4.99 -8.99 15.87
N SER A 105 -3.73 -8.95 16.33
CA SER A 105 -3.40 -8.71 17.74
C SER A 105 -1.97 -8.19 17.88
N GLY A 106 -1.64 -7.66 19.05
CA GLY A 106 -0.39 -6.96 19.36
C GLY A 106 -0.25 -5.63 18.61
N PHE A 107 -1.34 -4.92 18.34
CA PHE A 107 -1.33 -3.61 17.69
C PHE A 107 -1.74 -2.50 18.66
N PRO A 108 -1.11 -1.33 18.57
CA PRO A 108 -1.38 -0.23 19.48
C PRO A 108 -2.80 0.29 19.34
N ASP A 109 -3.35 0.81 20.45
CA ASP A 109 -4.67 1.44 20.46
C ASP A 109 -4.75 2.61 19.47
N ALA A 110 -5.83 2.62 18.67
CA ALA A 110 -6.04 3.61 17.62
C ALA A 110 -6.27 5.03 18.17
N GLY A 111 -6.82 5.17 19.38
CA GLY A 111 -7.08 6.46 20.02
C GLY A 111 -5.80 7.12 20.53
N TYR A 112 -4.96 6.37 21.24
CA TYR A 112 -3.74 6.94 21.85
C TYR A 112 -2.56 7.04 20.87
N HIS A 113 -2.32 6.01 20.06
CA HIS A 113 -1.15 5.94 19.19
C HIS A 113 -1.44 6.22 17.72
N ARG A 114 -2.71 6.45 17.35
CA ARG A 114 -3.16 6.82 15.99
C ARG A 114 -2.58 5.93 14.89
N CYS A 115 -2.37 4.65 15.17
CA CYS A 115 -1.73 3.70 14.26
C CYS A 115 -0.35 4.15 13.72
N GLY A 116 0.43 4.94 14.46
CA GLY A 116 1.62 5.60 13.92
C GLY A 116 2.81 4.68 13.60
N PHE A 117 2.98 3.57 14.33
CA PHE A 117 4.18 2.72 14.24
C PHE A 117 3.90 1.23 14.03
N ALA A 118 2.68 0.76 14.25
CA ALA A 118 2.24 -0.59 13.89
C ALA A 118 0.79 -0.59 13.42
N TYR A 119 0.55 -1.20 12.25
CA TYR A 119 -0.73 -1.22 11.56
C TYR A 119 -0.75 -2.27 10.44
N VAL A 120 -1.95 -2.57 9.97
CA VAL A 120 -2.18 -3.20 8.67
C VAL A 120 -2.93 -2.22 7.79
N THR A 121 -2.41 -1.95 6.60
CA THR A 121 -3.12 -1.19 5.57
C THR A 121 -3.61 -2.13 4.49
N VAL A 122 -4.85 -1.96 4.05
CA VAL A 122 -5.36 -2.59 2.84
C VAL A 122 -5.82 -1.51 1.88
N ASN A 123 -5.09 -1.35 0.78
CA ASN A 123 -5.52 -0.50 -0.31
C ASN A 123 -6.10 -1.39 -1.41
N PHE A 124 -7.39 -1.23 -1.63
CA PHE A 124 -8.20 -2.03 -2.56
C PHE A 124 -8.94 -1.11 -3.56
N ASN A 125 -8.52 0.15 -3.63
CA ASN A 125 -9.04 1.13 -4.58
C ASN A 125 -8.57 0.80 -6.01
N SER A 126 -9.30 1.31 -6.99
CA SER A 126 -8.93 1.27 -8.40
C SER A 126 -7.76 2.21 -8.73
N ASP A 127 -7.58 3.24 -7.90
CA ASP A 127 -6.47 4.17 -7.92
C ASP A 127 -5.66 4.06 -6.61
N PHE A 128 -4.45 3.50 -6.70
CA PHE A 128 -3.57 3.30 -5.56
C PHE A 128 -2.94 4.59 -5.00
N ASN A 129 -3.14 5.75 -5.64
CA ASN A 129 -2.79 7.04 -5.04
C ASN A 129 -3.77 7.43 -3.92
N LYS A 130 -4.96 6.84 -3.87
CA LYS A 130 -5.90 6.99 -2.75
C LYS A 130 -5.44 6.14 -1.58
N SER A 131 -5.53 6.69 -0.38
CA SER A 131 -5.18 5.98 0.85
C SER A 131 -6.06 4.73 1.03
N GLY A 132 -5.41 3.63 1.43
CA GLY A 132 -6.12 2.42 1.86
C GLY A 132 -6.71 2.57 3.26
N VAL A 133 -7.43 1.54 3.69
CA VAL A 133 -7.93 1.46 5.07
C VAL A 133 -6.77 1.05 5.98
N HIS A 134 -6.50 1.86 7.00
CA HIS A 134 -5.50 1.58 8.03
C HIS A 134 -6.17 1.02 9.28
N VAL A 135 -5.69 -0.13 9.74
CA VAL A 135 -6.22 -0.83 10.91
C VAL A 135 -5.10 -0.99 11.94
N CYS A 136 -5.36 -0.57 13.17
CA CYS A 136 -4.57 -0.90 14.36
C CYS A 136 -5.54 -1.14 15.54
N ALA A 137 -5.02 -1.61 16.68
CA ALA A 137 -5.72 -2.08 17.90
C ALA A 137 -5.98 -3.59 18.01
N ASP A 138 -5.86 -4.09 19.25
CA ASP A 138 -6.04 -5.47 19.69
C ASP A 138 -7.50 -5.94 19.73
N SER A 139 -8.45 -5.01 19.74
CA SER A 139 -9.88 -5.27 19.54
C SER A 139 -10.19 -5.55 18.06
N GLY A 140 -9.28 -6.27 17.38
CA GLY A 140 -9.28 -6.52 15.94
C GLY A 140 -10.69 -6.77 15.41
N PRO A 141 -10.99 -6.32 14.17
CA PRO A 141 -12.36 -6.20 13.68
C PRO A 141 -13.16 -7.47 13.97
N PRO A 142 -14.26 -7.39 14.74
CA PRO A 142 -15.04 -8.57 15.10
C PRO A 142 -15.68 -9.14 13.84
N ASN A 143 -15.02 -10.06 13.13
CA ASN A 143 -15.53 -10.68 11.89
C ASN A 143 -16.02 -9.71 10.77
N LEU A 144 -15.81 -8.38 10.89
CA LEU A 144 -16.58 -7.35 10.15
C LEU A 144 -15.78 -6.53 9.13
N LEU A 145 -14.44 -6.60 9.13
CA LEU A 145 -13.65 -5.99 8.03
C LEU A 145 -13.42 -7.03 6.93
N SER A 146 -14.45 -7.18 6.11
CA SER A 146 -14.35 -7.79 4.79
C SER A 146 -14.84 -6.81 3.74
N SER A 147 -14.19 -6.80 2.59
CA SER A 147 -14.62 -6.00 1.44
C SER A 147 -14.21 -6.68 0.14
N VAL A 148 -14.57 -6.04 -0.96
CA VAL A 148 -14.21 -6.41 -2.32
C VAL A 148 -13.41 -5.26 -2.92
N SER A 149 -12.32 -5.56 -3.60
CA SER A 149 -11.51 -4.54 -4.28
C SER A 149 -12.27 -3.90 -5.45
N GLU A 150 -11.99 -2.64 -5.75
CA GLU A 150 -12.57 -1.94 -6.89
C GLU A 150 -11.97 -2.39 -8.24
N SER A 151 -10.82 -3.08 -8.20
CA SER A 151 -10.10 -3.55 -9.40
C SER A 151 -9.60 -4.99 -9.24
N ASP A 152 -8.85 -5.49 -10.24
CA ASP A 152 -8.20 -6.79 -10.22
C ASP A 152 -6.97 -6.86 -9.30
N GLN A 153 -6.68 -5.79 -8.56
CA GLN A 153 -5.48 -5.66 -7.74
C GLN A 153 -5.80 -5.06 -6.38
N MET A 154 -5.03 -5.48 -5.39
CA MET A 154 -4.98 -4.86 -4.06
C MET A 154 -3.56 -4.96 -3.49
N ILE A 155 -3.23 -4.05 -2.56
CA ILE A 155 -1.99 -4.10 -1.79
C ILE A 155 -2.32 -4.15 -0.30
N GLY A 156 -1.79 -5.17 0.38
CA GLY A 156 -1.75 -5.28 1.83
C GLY A 156 -0.38 -4.88 2.35
N ILE A 157 -0.33 -4.04 3.38
CA ILE A 157 0.91 -3.60 4.03
C ILE A 157 0.82 -3.98 5.50
N TYR A 158 1.74 -4.81 5.95
CA TYR A 158 1.94 -5.09 7.37
C TYR A 158 3.12 -4.29 7.87
N ARG A 159 2.94 -3.57 8.98
CA ARG A 159 4.01 -3.01 9.79
C ARG A 159 3.77 -3.40 11.23
N GLY A 160 4.58 -4.28 11.78
CA GLY A 160 4.41 -4.84 13.12
C GLY A 160 5.50 -4.43 14.10
N ILE A 161 5.18 -4.56 15.38
CA ILE A 161 6.13 -4.64 16.50
C ILE A 161 6.23 -6.09 16.98
N VAL A 162 7.08 -6.37 17.97
CA VAL A 162 7.39 -7.73 18.46
C VAL A 162 6.14 -8.56 18.79
N SER A 163 5.10 -7.94 19.36
CA SER A 163 3.84 -8.60 19.70
C SER A 163 2.83 -8.69 18.56
N SER A 164 3.03 -7.94 17.47
CA SER A 164 2.04 -7.80 16.41
C SER A 164 1.92 -9.07 15.59
N GLN A 165 0.71 -9.45 15.22
CA GLN A 165 0.44 -10.52 14.28
C GLN A 165 -0.89 -10.28 13.56
N PHE A 166 -0.96 -10.64 12.28
CA PHE A 166 -2.19 -10.56 11.51
C PHE A 166 -2.36 -11.78 10.61
N THR A 167 -3.61 -12.12 10.34
CA THR A 167 -4.00 -13.11 9.32
C THR A 167 -5.17 -12.57 8.51
N MET A 168 -5.08 -12.65 7.19
CA MET A 168 -6.12 -12.21 6.26
C MET A 168 -6.35 -13.26 5.18
N ASP A 169 -7.62 -13.54 4.90
CA ASP A 169 -8.06 -14.35 3.77
C ASP A 169 -8.27 -13.51 2.53
N TYR A 170 -8.02 -14.11 1.36
CA TYR A 170 -8.35 -13.53 0.08
C TYR A 170 -8.74 -14.59 -0.96
N SER A 171 -9.61 -14.23 -1.90
CA SER A 171 -10.00 -15.04 -3.05
C SER A 171 -10.49 -14.15 -4.19
N ILE A 172 -10.70 -14.72 -5.36
CA ILE A 172 -11.50 -14.08 -6.41
C ILE A 172 -12.93 -13.84 -5.89
N TYR A 173 -13.51 -12.71 -6.28
CA TYR A 173 -14.94 -12.38 -6.16
C TYR A 173 -15.63 -12.48 -7.54
#